data_AF-A0A7S3CTM7-F1
#
_entry.id   AF-A0A7S3CTM7-F1
#
_cell.length_a   1.000
_cell.length_b   1.000
_cell.length_c   1.000
_cell.angle_alpha   90.00
_cell.angle_beta   90.00
_cell.angle_gamma   90.00
#
_symmetry.space_group_name_H-M   'P 1'
#
loop_
_entity.id
_entity.type
_entity.pdbx_description
1 polymer ?
#
loop_
_entity_poly.entity_id
_entity_poly.type
_entity_poly.pdbx_seq_one_letter_code
_entity_poly.pdbx_strand_id
1 'polypeptide(L)'
;PKAKKNAPPVDYFVPNFGVDKDIVNTQKHIADTENRLGHKLSYVSKKEAKKAEHPVDYGVANFGVDQDIKDSLNNLRTQENKHGNWDLPEDENLQVESNLDREPLLSWRPKTKKNAHPVDYFV
;
A
#
# COMPACT_ATOMS: atom_id res chain seq x y z
N PRO A 1 51.33 30.56 -4.55
CA PRO A 1 50.81 30.17 -5.88
C PRO A 1 51.05 31.32 -6.87
N LYS A 2 51.83 31.13 -7.93
CA LYS A 2 52.18 32.20 -8.88
C LYS A 2 50.97 32.51 -9.78
N ALA A 3 50.56 33.78 -9.83
CA ALA A 3 49.47 34.23 -10.69
C ALA A 3 49.83 34.02 -12.18
N LYS A 4 48.90 33.45 -12.95
CA LYS A 4 49.09 33.19 -14.39
C LYS A 4 49.10 34.52 -15.15
N LYS A 5 50.13 34.75 -15.97
CA LYS A 5 50.40 36.02 -16.68
C LYS A 5 49.34 36.50 -17.69
N ASN A 6 48.29 35.70 -17.96
CA ASN A 6 47.24 35.99 -18.95
C ASN A 6 45.83 35.79 -18.36
N ALA A 7 45.60 36.05 -17.08
CA ALA A 7 44.26 35.96 -16.50
C ALA A 7 43.41 37.16 -16.97
N PRO A 8 42.18 36.95 -17.46
CA PRO A 8 41.28 38.06 -17.77
C PRO A 8 40.99 38.88 -16.51
N PRO A 9 40.72 40.20 -16.64
CA PRO A 9 40.35 41.03 -15.50
C PRO A 9 39.13 40.43 -14.80
N VAL A 10 39.19 40.38 -13.47
CA VAL A 10 38.19 39.70 -12.62
C VAL A 10 37.11 40.66 -12.08
N ASP A 11 37.34 41.97 -12.16
CA ASP A 11 36.45 43.00 -11.61
C ASP A 11 35.80 43.87 -12.71
N TYR A 12 35.26 43.23 -13.76
CA TYR A 12 34.48 43.93 -14.77
C TYR A 12 33.01 44.05 -14.36
N PHE A 13 32.37 45.13 -14.81
CA PHE A 13 30.96 45.37 -14.54
C PHE A 13 30.08 44.29 -15.19
N VAL A 14 29.28 43.62 -14.37
CA VAL A 14 28.24 42.68 -14.82
C VAL A 14 26.87 43.35 -14.63
N PRO A 15 26.13 43.64 -15.72
CA PRO A 15 24.77 44.16 -15.60
C PRO A 15 23.84 43.18 -14.89
N ASN A 16 23.02 43.69 -13.97
CA ASN A 16 21.92 42.92 -13.40
C ASN A 16 20.69 43.05 -14.30
N PHE A 17 20.27 41.93 -14.90
CA PHE A 17 19.13 41.88 -15.81
C PHE A 17 17.77 41.74 -15.11
N GLY A 18 17.77 41.76 -13.77
CA GLY A 18 16.56 41.58 -12.97
C GLY A 18 16.13 40.12 -12.89
N VAL A 19 14.89 39.93 -12.43
CA VAL A 19 14.26 38.61 -12.29
C VAL A 19 13.53 38.26 -13.57
N ASP A 20 13.59 36.99 -13.98
CA ASP A 20 12.88 36.51 -15.17
C ASP A 20 11.35 36.67 -15.03
N LYS A 21 10.69 36.93 -16.14
CA LYS A 21 9.23 37.14 -16.24
C LYS A 21 8.48 35.90 -15.76
N ASP A 22 8.99 34.70 -16.03
CA ASP A 22 8.37 33.45 -15.58
C ASP A 22 8.38 33.30 -14.05
N ILE A 23 9.48 33.70 -13.40
CA ILE A 23 9.62 33.73 -11.95
C ILE A 23 8.62 34.73 -11.35
N VAL A 24 8.50 35.93 -11.94
CA VAL A 24 7.53 36.96 -11.49
C VAL A 24 6.10 36.43 -11.59
N ASN A 25 5.75 35.80 -12.72
CA ASN A 25 4.42 35.21 -12.90
C ASN A 25 4.15 34.09 -11.90
N THR A 26 5.13 33.22 -11.68
CA THR A 26 5.03 32.11 -10.73
C THR A 26 4.80 32.63 -9.31
N GLN A 27 5.56 33.63 -8.87
CA GLN A 27 5.39 34.25 -7.55
C GLN A 27 4.00 34.87 -7.39
N LYS A 28 3.49 35.55 -8.42
CA LYS A 28 2.13 36.10 -8.42
C LYS A 28 1.07 35.01 -8.27
N HIS A 29 1.17 33.94 -9.06
CA HIS A 29 0.20 32.83 -8.99
C HIS A 29 0.22 32.10 -7.65
N ILE A 30 1.39 31.97 -7.02
CA ILE A 30 1.53 31.45 -5.67
C ILE A 30 0.78 32.36 -4.68
N ALA A 31 1.03 33.67 -4.71
CA ALA A 31 0.38 34.63 -3.82
C ALA A 31 -1.16 34.64 -4.00
N ASP A 32 -1.65 34.65 -5.24
CA ASP A 32 -3.09 34.60 -5.54
C ASP A 32 -3.73 33.31 -4.99
N THR A 33 -3.02 32.18 -5.10
CA THR A 33 -3.49 30.88 -4.60
C THR A 33 -3.49 30.83 -3.07
N GLU A 34 -2.43 31.31 -2.42
CA GLU A 34 -2.33 31.39 -0.96
C GLU A 34 -3.44 32.26 -0.37
N ASN A 35 -3.72 33.42 -0.98
CA ASN A 35 -4.81 34.30 -0.58
C ASN A 35 -6.18 33.63 -0.75
N ARG A 36 -6.41 32.94 -1.86
CA ARG A 36 -7.66 32.22 -2.13
C ARG A 36 -7.89 31.07 -1.16
N LEU A 37 -6.83 30.38 -0.76
CA LEU A 37 -6.91 29.23 0.15
C LEU A 37 -6.81 29.62 1.64
N GLY A 38 -6.47 30.87 1.94
CA GLY A 38 -6.33 31.37 3.31
C GLY A 38 -5.16 30.74 4.09
N HIS A 39 -4.19 30.13 3.41
CA HIS A 39 -3.00 29.55 4.04
C HIS A 39 -1.78 29.65 3.12
N LYS A 40 -0.59 29.65 3.71
CA LYS A 40 0.68 29.71 2.99
C LYS A 40 1.05 28.32 2.46
N LEU A 41 1.48 28.24 1.21
CA LEU A 41 1.93 27.00 0.56
C LEU A 41 3.39 26.75 0.97
N SER A 42 3.59 26.17 2.15
CA SER A 42 4.90 25.72 2.60
C SER A 42 5.01 24.20 2.59
N TYR A 43 6.18 23.69 2.22
CA TYR A 43 6.50 22.28 2.44
C TYR A 43 6.54 21.99 3.94
N VAL A 44 5.62 21.16 4.43
CA VAL A 44 5.63 20.62 5.79
C VAL A 44 6.17 19.19 5.76
N SER A 45 7.06 18.85 6.68
CA SER A 45 7.56 17.49 6.77
C SER A 45 6.45 16.53 7.23
N LYS A 46 6.51 15.26 6.83
CA LYS A 46 5.52 14.24 7.24
C LYS A 46 5.34 14.13 8.76
N LYS A 47 6.36 14.48 9.55
CA LYS A 47 6.30 14.46 11.02
C LYS A 47 5.50 15.65 11.58
N GLU A 48 5.56 16.80 10.93
CA GLU A 48 4.85 18.01 11.33
C GLU A 48 3.39 17.99 10.86
N ALA A 49 3.10 17.41 9.69
CA ALA A 49 1.74 17.22 9.20
C ALA A 49 0.89 16.32 10.12
N LYS A 50 1.51 15.37 10.84
CA LYS A 50 0.83 14.54 11.86
C LYS A 50 0.42 15.30 13.12
N LYS A 51 0.93 16.53 13.31
CA LYS A 51 0.51 17.46 14.37
C LYS A 51 -0.60 18.39 13.88
N ALA A 52 -1.29 18.04 12.80
CA ALA A 52 -2.47 18.77 12.37
C ALA A 52 -3.62 18.50 13.37
N GLU A 53 -4.29 19.58 13.75
CA GLU A 53 -5.24 19.72 14.86
C GLU A 53 -6.56 18.92 14.71
N HIS A 54 -6.71 18.11 13.68
CA HIS A 54 -7.94 17.35 13.44
C HIS A 54 -7.88 15.99 14.15
N PRO A 55 -9.00 15.55 14.77
CA PRO A 55 -9.07 14.27 15.42
C PRO A 55 -8.86 13.15 14.40
N VAL A 56 -7.76 12.41 14.56
CA VAL A 56 -7.38 11.28 13.70
C VAL A 56 -7.99 9.95 14.17
N ASP A 57 -8.57 9.93 15.37
CA ASP A 57 -9.16 8.76 16.00
C ASP A 57 -10.70 8.85 16.05
N TYR A 58 -11.35 9.22 14.94
CA TYR A 58 -12.80 9.15 14.87
C TYR A 58 -13.25 7.69 14.82
N GLY A 59 -14.15 7.30 15.72
CA GLY A 59 -14.71 5.95 15.75
C GLY A 59 -15.44 5.64 14.45
N VAL A 60 -14.91 4.70 13.67
CA VAL A 60 -15.62 4.15 12.50
C VAL A 60 -16.73 3.24 13.02
N ALA A 61 -17.97 3.50 12.62
CA ALA A 61 -19.09 2.65 12.99
C ALA A 61 -18.87 1.23 12.47
N ASN A 62 -19.05 0.23 13.35
CA ASN A 62 -19.07 -1.16 12.92
C ASN A 62 -20.45 -1.43 12.29
N PHE A 63 -20.48 -1.53 10.96
CA PHE A 63 -21.71 -1.79 10.20
C PHE A 63 -22.21 -3.24 10.30
N GLY A 64 -21.48 -4.09 11.02
CA GLY A 64 -21.80 -5.50 11.16
C GLY A 64 -21.52 -6.27 9.87
N VAL A 65 -22.13 -7.45 9.79
CA VAL A 65 -22.01 -8.35 8.64
C VAL A 65 -23.04 -7.98 7.58
N ASP A 66 -22.61 -8.00 6.31
CA ASP A 66 -23.45 -7.71 5.16
C ASP A 66 -24.65 -8.66 5.04
N GLN A 67 -25.71 -8.19 4.37
CA GLN A 67 -26.97 -8.91 4.30
C GLN A 67 -26.85 -10.24 3.53
N ASP A 68 -26.07 -10.26 2.45
CA ASP A 68 -25.80 -11.44 1.66
C ASP A 68 -25.05 -12.53 2.44
N ILE A 69 -24.10 -12.15 3.29
CA ILE A 69 -23.41 -13.08 4.19
C ILE A 69 -24.40 -13.66 5.21
N LYS A 70 -25.30 -12.84 5.78
CA LYS A 70 -26.36 -13.32 6.67
C LYS A 70 -27.29 -14.30 5.96
N ASP A 71 -27.70 -13.98 4.73
CA ASP A 71 -28.59 -14.82 3.94
C ASP A 71 -27.92 -16.15 3.56
N SER A 72 -26.64 -16.12 3.18
CA SER A 72 -25.82 -17.31 2.91
C SER A 72 -25.73 -18.23 4.13
N LEU A 73 -25.42 -17.68 5.32
CA LEU A 73 -25.38 -18.43 6.57
C LEU A 73 -26.75 -19.02 6.95
N ASN A 74 -27.83 -18.27 6.74
CA ASN A 74 -29.18 -18.76 6.97
C ASN A 74 -29.52 -19.91 6.01
N ASN A 75 -29.19 -19.77 4.73
CA ASN A 75 -29.40 -20.82 3.74
C ASN A 75 -28.64 -22.09 4.12
N LEU A 76 -27.36 -21.97 4.49
CA LEU A 76 -26.54 -23.10 4.96
C LEU A 76 -27.21 -23.82 6.14
N ARG A 77 -27.61 -23.08 7.19
CA ARG A 77 -28.32 -23.65 8.35
C ARG A 77 -29.64 -24.32 7.97
N THR A 78 -30.41 -23.72 7.06
CA THR A 78 -31.68 -24.34 6.61
C THR A 78 -31.46 -25.64 5.86
N GLN A 79 -30.35 -25.79 5.14
CA GLN A 79 -30.00 -27.02 4.45
C GLN A 79 -29.46 -28.07 5.41
N GLU A 80 -28.58 -27.69 6.33
CA GLU A 80 -28.08 -28.58 7.39
C GLU A 80 -29.23 -29.13 8.26
N ASN A 81 -30.19 -28.28 8.65
CA ASN A 81 -31.36 -28.72 9.41
C ASN A 81 -32.25 -29.73 8.65
N LYS A 82 -32.25 -29.69 7.31
CA LYS A 82 -33.04 -30.60 6.47
C LYS A 82 -32.30 -31.90 6.15
N HIS A 83 -30.99 -31.80 5.90
CA HIS A 83 -30.19 -32.89 5.35
C HIS A 83 -29.23 -33.52 6.37
N GLY A 84 -29.15 -32.96 7.57
CA GLY A 84 -28.10 -33.27 8.53
C GLY A 84 -26.85 -32.43 8.29
N ASN A 85 -25.90 -32.53 9.21
CA ASN A 85 -24.61 -31.87 9.07
C ASN A 85 -23.88 -32.42 7.84
N TRP A 86 -23.28 -31.52 7.06
CA TRP A 86 -22.46 -31.88 5.89
C TRP A 86 -21.05 -32.27 6.31
N ASP A 87 -20.96 -33.21 7.26
CA ASP A 87 -19.72 -33.81 7.71
C ASP A 87 -19.40 -35.02 6.83
N LEU A 88 -18.11 -35.22 6.49
CA LEU A 88 -17.71 -36.43 5.80
C LEU A 88 -17.87 -37.62 6.75
N PRO A 89 -18.49 -38.74 6.33
CA PRO A 89 -18.57 -39.93 7.16
C PRO A 89 -17.15 -40.48 7.40
N GLU A 90 -16.81 -40.74 8.67
CA GLU A 90 -15.49 -41.28 9.05
C GLU A 90 -15.27 -42.72 8.57
N ASP A 91 -16.37 -43.47 8.35
CA ASP A 91 -16.34 -44.92 8.14
C ASP A 91 -16.47 -45.35 6.66
N GLU A 92 -16.68 -44.42 5.72
CA GLU A 92 -16.75 -44.75 4.30
C GLU A 92 -15.39 -44.54 3.64
N ASN A 93 -14.89 -45.56 2.92
CA ASN A 93 -13.67 -45.48 2.10
C ASN A 93 -13.87 -44.57 0.86
N LEU A 94 -14.14 -43.29 1.11
CA LEU A 94 -14.23 -42.25 0.10
C LEU A 94 -12.81 -41.94 -0.38
N GLN A 95 -12.58 -42.05 -1.69
CA GLN A 95 -11.35 -41.54 -2.30
C GLN A 95 -11.36 -40.01 -2.26
N VAL A 96 -10.92 -39.44 -1.14
CA VAL A 96 -10.64 -38.01 -1.03
C VAL A 96 -9.28 -37.79 -1.69
N GLU A 97 -9.19 -36.88 -2.67
CA GLU A 97 -7.95 -36.63 -3.40
C GLU A 97 -6.75 -36.26 -2.51
N SER A 98 -7.01 -35.74 -1.32
CA SER A 98 -6.01 -35.44 -0.29
C SER A 98 -5.30 -36.70 0.25
N ASN A 99 -5.98 -37.84 0.23
CA ASN A 99 -5.53 -39.11 0.83
C ASN A 99 -5.14 -40.14 -0.23
N LEU A 100 -5.15 -39.76 -1.52
CA LEU A 100 -4.61 -40.61 -2.56
C LEU A 100 -3.07 -40.55 -2.48
N ASP A 101 -2.47 -41.62 -1.98
CA ASP A 101 -1.09 -41.97 -2.29
C ASP A 101 -1.02 -42.25 -3.81
N ARG A 102 -0.94 -41.16 -4.60
CA ARG A 102 -0.72 -41.21 -6.05
C ARG A 102 0.52 -42.07 -6.30
N GLU A 103 0.43 -42.98 -7.28
CA GLU A 103 1.47 -43.97 -7.55
C GLU A 103 2.90 -43.39 -7.42
N PRO A 104 3.83 -44.11 -6.77
CA PRO A 104 5.13 -43.57 -6.41
C PRO A 104 6.00 -43.21 -7.64
N LEU A 105 5.61 -43.62 -8.84
CA LEU A 105 6.28 -43.32 -10.09
C LEU A 105 5.80 -42.02 -10.77
N LEU A 106 4.63 -41.48 -10.38
CA LEU A 106 4.05 -40.26 -10.96
C LEU A 106 4.14 -39.03 -10.04
N SER A 107 4.63 -39.15 -8.82
CA SER A 107 4.83 -38.02 -7.90
C SER A 107 6.29 -37.91 -7.43
N TRP A 108 7.16 -37.38 -8.30
CA TRP A 108 8.43 -36.87 -7.77
C TRP A 108 8.13 -35.69 -6.84
N ARG A 109 8.33 -35.90 -5.53
CA ARG A 109 8.30 -34.85 -4.51
C ARG A 109 9.71 -34.71 -3.92
N PRO A 110 10.28 -33.50 -3.88
CA PRO A 110 11.58 -33.30 -3.25
C PRO A 110 11.47 -33.57 -1.74
N LYS A 111 12.32 -34.45 -1.21
CA LYS A 111 12.45 -34.65 0.25
C LYS A 111 13.00 -33.37 0.87
N THR A 112 12.17 -32.62 1.58
CA THR A 112 12.61 -31.42 2.31
C THR A 112 13.58 -31.84 3.42
N LYS A 113 14.83 -31.37 3.35
CA LYS A 113 15.81 -31.59 4.43
C LYS A 113 15.30 -30.88 5.69
N LYS A 114 15.40 -31.54 6.86
CA LYS A 114 14.89 -31.08 8.17
C LYS A 114 15.31 -29.67 8.63
N ASN A 115 16.24 -29.01 7.92
CA ASN A 115 16.76 -27.68 8.28
C ASN A 115 16.61 -26.64 7.15
N ALA A 116 15.72 -26.87 6.17
CA ALA A 116 15.44 -25.87 5.14
C ALA A 116 14.43 -24.82 5.65
N HIS A 117 14.71 -23.56 5.36
CA HIS A 117 13.95 -22.39 5.81
C HIS A 117 12.48 -22.45 5.35
N PRO A 118 11.52 -21.94 6.14
CA PRO A 118 10.11 -21.96 5.77
C PRO A 118 9.90 -21.13 4.49
N VAL A 119 9.25 -21.74 3.51
CA VAL A 119 8.91 -21.14 2.22
C VAL A 119 7.40 -21.23 2.04
N ASP A 120 6.70 -20.14 2.30
CA ASP A 120 5.26 -20.03 2.13
C ASP A 120 4.97 -19.63 0.68
N TYR A 121 4.62 -20.62 -0.15
CA TYR A 121 4.13 -20.39 -1.51
C TYR A 121 2.61 -20.33 -1.50
N PHE A 122 2.07 -19.15 -1.20
CA PHE A 122 0.74 -18.76 -1.66
C PHE A 122 0.92 -17.91 -2.93
N VAL A 123 0.34 -18.39 -4.04
CA VAL A 123 0.03 -17.60 -5.24
C VAL A 123 -1.49 -17.40 -5.24
#